data_AF-A0A7C3HX62-F1
#
_entry.id   AF-A0A7C3HX62-F1
#
_cell.length_a   1.000
_cell.length_b   1.000
_cell.length_c   1.000
_cell.angle_alpha   90.00
_cell.angle_beta   90.00
_cell.angle_gamma   90.00
#
_symmetry.space_group_name_H-M   'P 1'
#
loop_
_entity.id
_entity.type
_entity.pdbx_description
1 polymer ?
#
loop_
_entity_poly.entity_id
_entity_poly.type
_entity_poly.pdbx_seq_one_letter_code
_entity_poly.pdbx_strand_id
1 'polypeptide(L)' 'MDQAILEHEAMRLPPAQRALLADALLVSLDDEAAREVESAWATVAEERLAAYQRGEVGASDGAAVLGRLRAGLKNA' A
#
# COMPACT_ATOMS: atom_id res chain seq x y z
N MET A 1 11.53 20.42 -17.14
CA MET A 1 12.01 20.72 -15.77
C MET A 1 12.75 19.48 -15.30
N ASP A 2 13.93 19.63 -14.69
CA ASP A 2 14.79 18.51 -14.30
C ASP A 2 14.25 17.82 -13.03
N GLN A 3 14.27 16.47 -13.00
CA GLN A 3 13.84 15.67 -11.86
C GLN A 3 14.61 16.05 -10.58
N ALA A 4 15.92 16.30 -10.69
CA ALA A 4 16.75 16.65 -9.55
C ALA A 4 16.30 17.97 -8.87
N ILE A 5 15.75 18.90 -9.65
CA ILE A 5 15.21 20.17 -9.14
C ILE A 5 13.91 19.91 -8.38
N LEU A 6 13.01 19.07 -8.91
CA LEU A 6 11.75 18.72 -8.24
C LEU A 6 11.98 18.03 -6.90
N GLU A 7 12.91 17.08 -6.85
CA GLU A 7 13.28 16.39 -5.60
C GLU A 7 13.85 17.36 -4.58
N HIS A 8 14.77 18.24 -5.00
CA HIS A 8 15.33 19.27 -4.12
C HIS A 8 14.25 20.17 -3.52
N GLU A 9 13.31 20.67 -4.33
CA GLU A 9 12.21 21.52 -3.84
C GLU A 9 11.24 20.75 -2.94
N ALA A 10 10.89 19.51 -3.27
CA ALA A 10 10.04 18.67 -2.43
C ALA A 10 10.68 18.41 -1.05
N MET A 11 12.00 18.23 -0.99
CA MET A 11 12.74 18.02 0.26
C MET A 11 12.82 19.28 1.14
N ARG A 12 12.61 20.48 0.57
CA ARG A 12 12.54 21.74 1.32
C ARG A 12 11.18 21.95 2.00
N LEU A 13 10.15 21.20 1.63
CA LEU A 13 8.84 21.29 2.28
C LEU A 13 8.89 20.78 3.73
N PRO A 14 8.07 21.33 4.64
CA PRO A 14 7.81 20.72 5.94
C PRO A 14 7.33 19.27 5.80
N PRO A 15 7.60 18.37 6.76
CA PRO A 15 7.24 16.95 6.67
C PRO A 15 5.78 16.69 6.29
N ALA A 16 4.84 17.44 6.86
CA ALA A 16 3.41 17.28 6.56
C ALA A 16 3.07 17.65 5.10
N GLN A 17 3.64 18.75 4.59
CA GLN A 17 3.40 19.17 3.20
C GLN A 17 4.07 18.21 2.20
N ARG A 18 5.24 17.70 2.55
CA ARG A 18 5.90 16.66 1.74
C ARG A 18 5.10 15.37 1.70
N ALA A 19 4.46 14.97 2.81
CA ALA A 19 3.59 13.80 2.84
C ALA A 19 2.37 13.99 1.93
N LEU A 20 1.73 15.17 1.96
CA LEU A 20 0.61 15.49 1.06
C LEU A 20 1.03 15.48 -0.42
N LEU A 21 2.22 16.01 -0.73
CA LEU A 21 2.75 15.94 -2.10
C LEU A 21 3.03 14.51 -2.53
N ALA A 22 3.62 13.69 -1.65
CA ALA A 22 3.88 12.27 -1.95
C ALA A 22 2.59 11.50 -2.22
N ASP A 23 1.54 11.75 -1.43
CA ASP A 23 0.20 11.17 -1.62
C ASP A 23 -0.40 11.59 -2.97
N ALA A 24 -0.38 12.88 -3.29
CA ALA A 24 -0.87 13.39 -4.57
C ALA A 24 -0.11 12.81 -5.78
N LEU A 25 1.22 12.65 -5.65
CA LEU A 25 2.03 12.01 -6.68
C LEU A 25 1.68 10.53 -6.83
N LEU A 26 1.52 9.79 -5.73
CA LEU A 26 1.08 8.39 -5.76
C LEU A 26 -0.26 8.25 -6.48
N VAL A 27 -1.26 9.04 -6.12
CA VAL A 27 -2.58 9.04 -6.77
C VAL A 27 -2.48 9.38 -8.27
N SER A 28 -1.54 10.24 -8.65
CA SER A 28 -1.34 10.59 -10.06
C SER A 28 -0.80 9.44 -10.92
N LEU A 29 -0.24 8.39 -10.29
CA LEU A 29 0.25 7.19 -10.98
C LEU A 29 -0.86 6.17 -11.25
N ASP A 30 -2.05 6.34 -10.67
CA ASP A 30 -3.17 5.42 -10.86
C ASP A 30 -3.77 5.57 -12.27
N ASP A 31 -3.49 4.60 -13.12
CA ASP A 31 -4.12 4.46 -14.43
C ASP A 31 -5.43 3.64 -14.35
N GLU A 32 -6.12 3.51 -15.48
CA GLU A 32 -7.38 2.76 -15.51
C GLU A 32 -7.20 1.28 -15.15
N ALA A 33 -6.04 0.70 -15.51
CA ALA A 33 -5.73 -0.68 -15.16
C ALA A 33 -5.51 -0.84 -13.63
N ALA A 34 -4.89 0.15 -12.98
CA ALA A 34 -4.77 0.19 -11.53
C ALA A 34 -6.14 0.21 -10.84
N ARG A 35 -7.11 0.99 -11.36
CA ARG A 35 -8.48 1.04 -10.81
C ARG A 35 -9.23 -0.27 -10.93
N GLU A 36 -9.09 -0.97 -12.05
CA GLU A 36 -9.68 -2.31 -12.23
C GLU A 36 -9.10 -3.31 -11.22
N VAL A 37 -7.78 -3.27 -11.01
CA VAL A 37 -7.09 -4.11 -10.02
C VAL A 37 -7.55 -3.77 -8.60
N GLU A 38 -7.68 -2.50 -8.25
CA GLU A 38 -8.19 -2.06 -6.95
C GLU A 38 -9.61 -2.58 -6.68
N SER A 39 -10.49 -2.48 -7.67
CA SER A 39 -11.87 -2.99 -7.57
C SER A 39 -11.90 -4.51 -7.37
N ALA A 40 -11.07 -5.24 -8.12
CA ALA A 40 -10.94 -6.69 -7.95
C ALA A 40 -10.39 -7.06 -6.56
N TRP A 41 -9.42 -6.30 -6.05
CA TRP A 41 -8.87 -6.48 -4.71
C TRP A 41 -9.91 -6.21 -3.62
N ALA A 42 -10.71 -5.15 -3.75
CA ALA A 42 -11.80 -4.83 -2.82
C ALA A 42 -12.80 -5.98 -2.76
N THR A 43 -13.22 -6.50 -3.92
CA THR A 43 -14.14 -7.65 -4.01
C THR A 43 -13.59 -8.87 -3.27
N VAL A 44 -12.34 -9.24 -3.54
CA VAL A 44 -11.69 -10.38 -2.88
C VAL A 44 -11.54 -10.15 -1.37
N ALA A 45 -11.26 -8.93 -0.93
CA ALA A 45 -11.16 -8.60 0.49
C ALA A 45 -12.50 -8.78 1.21
N GLU A 46 -13.60 -8.30 0.62
CA GLU A 46 -14.96 -8.46 1.15
C GLU A 46 -15.38 -9.93 1.19
N GLU A 47 -15.13 -10.69 0.12
CA GLU A 47 -15.42 -12.13 0.07
C GLU A 47 -14.67 -12.89 1.16
N ARG A 48 -13.38 -12.60 1.35
CA ARG A 48 -12.54 -13.23 2.38
C ARG A 48 -13.01 -12.87 3.79
N LEU A 49 -13.40 -11.62 4.02
CA LEU A 49 -13.96 -11.19 5.30
C LEU A 49 -15.27 -11.93 5.60
N ALA A 50 -16.16 -12.05 4.61
CA ALA A 50 -17.42 -12.75 4.77
C ALA A 50 -17.19 -14.26 5.05
N ALA A 51 -16.26 -14.91 4.34
CA ALA A 51 -15.87 -16.30 4.60
C ALA A 51 -15.30 -16.48 6.02
N TYR A 52 -14.49 -15.54 6.50
CA TYR A 52 -13.96 -15.55 7.87
C TYR A 52 -15.09 -15.42 8.91
N GLN A 53 -16.02 -14.50 8.70
CA GLN A 53 -17.19 -14.30 9.58
C GLN A 53 -18.10 -15.54 9.63
N ARG A 54 -18.20 -16.29 8.52
CA ARG A 54 -18.91 -17.58 8.46
C ARG A 54 -18.11 -18.75 9.05
N GLY A 55 -16.84 -18.56 9.41
CA GLY A 55 -15.96 -19.61 9.93
C GLY A 55 -15.41 -20.56 8.86
N GLU A 56 -15.54 -20.22 7.58
CA GLU A 56 -15.07 -21.02 6.45
C GLU A 56 -13.55 -20.91 6.25
N VAL A 57 -12.96 -19.80 6.71
CA VAL A 57 -11.52 -19.57 6.71
C VAL A 57 -11.05 -19.12 8.10
N GLY A 58 -9.85 -19.53 8.49
CA GLY A 58 -9.22 -19.09 9.73
C GLY A 58 -8.42 -17.80 9.57
N ALA A 59 -8.07 -17.16 10.69
CA ALA A 59 -7.17 -16.02 10.74
C ALA A 59 -5.84 -16.38 11.41
N SER A 60 -4.77 -15.68 11.03
CA SER A 60 -3.48 -15.73 11.70
C SER A 60 -3.22 -14.44 12.45
N ASP A 61 -2.47 -14.51 13.55
CA ASP A 61 -2.00 -13.31 14.24
C ASP A 61 -1.13 -12.44 13.33
N GLY A 62 -1.54 -11.18 13.14
CA GLY A 62 -0.91 -10.27 12.19
C GLY A 62 0.54 -9.94 12.55
N ALA A 63 0.83 -9.72 13.84
CA ALA A 63 2.19 -9.41 14.29
C ALA A 63 3.14 -10.59 14.04
N ALA A 64 2.70 -11.81 14.32
CA ALA A 64 3.45 -13.03 14.08
C ALA A 64 3.72 -13.25 12.58
N VAL A 65 2.72 -13.03 11.70
CA VAL A 65 2.89 -13.12 10.25
C VAL A 65 3.91 -12.10 9.74
N LEU A 66 3.77 -10.82 10.11
CA LEU A 66 4.71 -9.77 9.72
C LEU A 66 6.13 -10.04 10.23
N GLY A 67 6.26 -10.59 11.45
CA GLY A 67 7.54 -11.02 12.01
C GLY A 67 8.22 -12.06 11.13
N ARG A 68 7.49 -13.10 10.71
CA ARG A 68 8.02 -14.16 9.83
C ARG A 68 8.44 -13.62 8.46
N LEU A 69 7.60 -12.78 7.83
CA LEU A 69 7.92 -12.19 6.51
C LEU A 69 9.19 -11.34 6.57
N ARG A 70 9.32 -10.47 7.57
CA ARG A 70 10.51 -9.64 7.76
C ARG A 70 11.76 -10.47 8.05
N ALA A 71 11.64 -11.56 8.81
CA ALA A 71 12.76 -12.47 9.03
C ALA A 71 13.19 -13.16 7.73
N GLY A 72 12.24 -13.55 6.88
CA GLY A 72 12.52 -14.13 5.56
C GLY A 72 13.28 -13.18 4.62
N LEU A 73 12.92 -11.90 4.61
CA LEU A 73 13.61 -10.87 3.81
C LEU A 73 15.05 -10.60 4.25
N LYS A 74 15.43 -10.90 5.49
CA LYS A 74 16.81 -10.76 5.98
C LYS A 74 17.72 -11.92 5.56
N ASN A 75 17.11 -13.02 5.11
CA ASN A 75 17.79 -14.26 4.74
C ASN A 75 17.79 -14.50 3.21
N ALA A 76 17.26 -13.55 2.44
CA ALA A 76 17.20 -13.55 0.98
C ALA A 76 18.22 -12.56 0.41
#